data_AF-A0A7J6V698-F1
#
_entry.id   AF-A0A7J6V698-F1
#
_cell.length_a   1.000
_cell.length_b   1.000
_cell.length_c   1.000
_cell.angle_alpha   90.00
_cell.angle_beta   90.00
_cell.angle_gamma   90.00
#
_symmetry.space_group_name_H-M   'P 1'
#
loop_
_entity.id
_entity.type
_entity.pdbx_description
1 polymer ?
#
loop_
_entity_poly.entity_id
_entity_poly.type
_entity_poly.pdbx_seq_one_letter_code
_entity_poly.pdbx_strand_id
1 'polypeptide(L)'
;MEVIDQLAPERSKAQFDVDAMKIVWAGSQHVFDISDRMARLVASDPAFRKDNRVTLGRKELFKNTLRKAAHAWKRIMELRLTEEEASKLRAFVDEPAFTDLHWGMFVPAIKGQGTEEQQQKWLPLAYKMQIIGCYAQTELGHGSNVQGLETTATFDPKTDEFVIHSPTLTSSKWWPGGLGKVSTHAVVYARLITDGKDYGVHGFIVQLRSLDDHSALPGITVGDIGMKFGSGAYNTMDNGVLHFDHIRIPREQMLMRVSQVTREGKFKQSDVPRQLLYGTMVYVRQTIVADASIALSRAVCIATRYSCVRRQFGSQDGGPEMQVIDYKTQQSRLFPLLATAYAYRFVGEWLNWLYTDVTQRLQANDFSTLPEAHACTAGLKSLTTSFTA
;
A
#
# COMPACT_ATOMS: atom_id res chain seq x y z
N MET A 1 24.92 26.74 18.93
CA MET A 1 24.86 27.35 17.59
C MET A 1 23.41 27.76 17.36
N GLU A 2 23.15 29.04 17.14
CA GLU A 2 21.83 29.50 16.74
C GLU A 2 21.47 28.88 15.38
N VAL A 3 20.22 28.42 15.25
CA VAL A 3 19.72 27.87 14.00
C VAL A 3 19.38 29.05 13.08
N ILE A 4 20.35 29.51 12.30
CA ILE A 4 20.16 30.59 11.33
C ILE A 4 19.46 30.02 10.10
N ASP A 5 18.33 30.61 9.74
CA ASP A 5 17.60 30.25 8.52
C ASP A 5 18.23 30.89 7.28
N GLN A 6 19.13 30.15 6.63
CA GLN A 6 19.84 30.60 5.42
C GLN A 6 18.93 30.84 4.20
N LEU A 7 17.68 30.36 4.23
CA LEU A 7 16.71 30.53 3.15
C LEU A 7 15.70 31.66 3.42
N ALA A 8 15.83 32.41 4.53
CA ALA A 8 14.95 33.55 4.83
C ALA A 8 14.85 34.57 3.68
N PRO A 9 15.94 34.95 2.98
CA PRO A 9 15.86 35.86 1.83
C PRO A 9 15.05 35.32 0.65
N GLU A 10 15.02 34.00 0.44
CA GLU A 10 14.17 33.40 -0.59
C GLU A 10 12.72 33.34 -0.13
N ARG A 11 12.47 33.01 1.14
CA ARG A 11 11.11 32.97 1.70
C ARG A 11 10.43 34.34 1.66
N SER A 12 11.16 35.44 1.86
CA SER A 12 10.60 36.79 1.80
C SER A 12 10.21 37.24 0.38
N LYS A 13 10.64 36.52 -0.67
CA LYS A 13 10.24 36.81 -2.06
C LYS A 13 8.87 36.23 -2.42
N ALA A 14 8.26 35.42 -1.54
CA ALA A 14 6.96 34.81 -1.81
C ALA A 14 5.90 35.90 -2.06
N GLN A 15 5.13 35.74 -3.14
CA GLN A 15 4.05 36.66 -3.54
C GLN A 15 2.66 36.11 -3.16
N PHE A 16 2.61 35.17 -2.23
CA PHE A 16 1.40 34.55 -1.70
C PHE A 16 1.64 34.12 -0.25
N ASP A 17 0.56 33.92 0.50
CA ASP A 17 0.62 33.39 1.86
C ASP A 17 0.90 31.87 1.85
N VAL A 18 2.06 31.48 2.37
CA VAL A 18 2.47 30.08 2.45
C VAL A 18 1.58 29.26 3.38
N ASP A 19 0.99 29.86 4.41
CA ASP A 19 0.13 29.16 5.35
C ASP A 19 -1.20 28.79 4.70
N ALA A 20 -1.80 29.70 3.92
CA ALA A 20 -2.94 29.37 3.07
C ALA A 20 -2.61 28.24 2.08
N MET A 21 -1.42 28.27 1.47
CA MET A 21 -0.99 27.24 0.52
C MET A 21 -0.77 25.86 1.16
N LYS A 22 -0.40 25.79 2.45
CA LYS A 22 -0.34 24.52 3.19
C LYS A 22 -1.71 23.87 3.30
N ILE A 23 -2.77 24.67 3.49
CA ILE A 23 -4.14 24.16 3.56
C ILE A 23 -4.60 23.65 2.21
N VAL A 24 -4.30 24.38 1.13
CA VAL A 24 -4.57 23.92 -0.26
C VAL A 24 -3.88 22.58 -0.52
N TRP A 25 -2.60 22.44 -0.14
CA TRP A 25 -1.89 21.17 -0.31
C TRP A 25 -2.50 20.05 0.55
N ALA A 26 -2.87 20.33 1.80
CA ALA A 26 -3.46 19.33 2.68
C ALA A 26 -4.86 18.89 2.23
N GLY A 27 -5.60 19.77 1.55
CA GLY A 27 -6.98 19.58 1.08
C GLY A 27 -8.04 20.10 2.06
N SER A 28 -7.69 20.24 3.34
CA SER A 28 -8.54 20.91 4.35
C SER A 28 -7.73 21.27 5.60
N GLN A 29 -8.29 22.17 6.43
CA GLN A 29 -7.69 22.54 7.72
C GLN A 29 -7.55 21.33 8.65
N HIS A 30 -8.61 20.50 8.76
CA HIS A 30 -8.61 19.28 9.57
C HIS A 30 -7.48 18.32 9.19
N VAL A 31 -7.31 18.06 7.88
CA VAL A 31 -6.26 17.16 7.39
C VAL A 31 -4.87 17.75 7.64
N PHE A 32 -4.72 19.07 7.50
CA PHE A 32 -3.47 19.77 7.80
C PHE A 32 -3.10 19.61 9.28
N ASP A 33 -4.02 19.89 10.20
CA ASP A 33 -3.77 19.89 11.64
C ASP A 33 -3.38 18.49 12.15
N ILE A 34 -4.09 17.45 11.69
CA ILE A 34 -3.74 16.06 12.00
C ILE A 34 -2.35 15.73 11.46
N SER A 35 -2.09 16.08 10.20
CA SER A 35 -0.85 15.76 9.51
C SER A 35 0.36 16.44 10.16
N ASP A 36 0.28 17.74 10.48
CA ASP A 36 1.36 18.49 11.13
C ASP A 36 1.63 17.94 12.54
N ARG A 37 0.59 17.66 13.33
CA ARG A 37 0.75 17.07 14.67
C ARG A 37 1.39 15.68 14.61
N MET A 38 0.95 14.80 13.71
CA MET A 38 1.55 13.47 13.56
C MET A 38 2.98 13.53 13.01
N ALA A 39 3.27 14.45 12.10
CA ALA A 39 4.62 14.66 11.59
C ALA A 39 5.58 15.06 12.73
N ARG A 40 5.17 16.01 13.58
CA ARG A 40 5.97 16.45 14.75
C ARG A 40 6.14 15.33 15.77
N LEU A 41 5.07 14.59 16.06
CA LEU A 41 5.11 13.45 16.98
C LEU A 41 6.11 12.39 16.54
N VAL A 42 6.14 12.05 15.24
CA VAL A 42 7.09 11.08 14.71
C VAL A 42 8.51 11.64 14.69
N ALA A 43 8.68 12.90 14.29
CA ALA A 43 10.00 13.53 14.21
C ALA A 43 10.68 13.71 15.58
N SER A 44 9.91 13.93 16.65
CA SER A 44 10.45 14.09 18.01
C SER A 44 10.74 12.78 18.73
N ASP A 45 10.27 11.64 18.22
CA ASP A 45 10.46 10.32 18.83
C ASP A 45 11.73 9.62 18.30
N PRO A 46 12.76 9.42 19.13
CA PRO A 46 14.01 8.77 18.71
C PRO A 46 13.82 7.34 18.19
N ALA A 47 12.72 6.66 18.56
CA ALA A 47 12.43 5.31 18.08
C ALA A 47 12.21 5.27 16.56
N PHE A 48 11.68 6.34 15.97
CA PHE A 48 11.39 6.43 14.54
C PHE A 48 12.54 6.96 13.68
N ARG A 49 13.68 7.30 14.29
CA ARG A 49 14.88 7.78 13.59
C ARG A 49 15.25 6.88 12.39
N LYS A 50 15.60 7.50 11.26
CA LYS A 50 15.85 6.81 9.97
C LYS A 50 17.02 7.36 9.15
N ASP A 51 17.83 8.25 9.72
CA ASP A 51 19.05 8.79 9.12
C ASP A 51 20.15 7.73 8.94
N ASN A 52 20.21 6.74 9.83
CA ASN A 52 21.14 5.61 9.76
C ASN A 52 20.64 4.43 8.90
N ARG A 53 19.50 4.55 8.22
CA ARG A 53 18.87 3.42 7.50
C ARG A 53 19.80 2.79 6.46
N VAL A 54 20.58 3.61 5.76
CA VAL A 54 21.46 3.18 4.65
C VAL A 54 22.74 2.47 5.12
N THR A 55 23.03 2.48 6.42
CA THR A 55 24.24 1.85 6.98
C THR A 55 23.98 0.51 7.64
N LEU A 56 22.71 0.12 7.82
CA LEU A 56 22.33 -1.13 8.48
C LEU A 56 22.40 -2.33 7.52
N GLY A 57 22.88 -3.48 8.00
CA GLY A 57 22.77 -4.74 7.28
C GLY A 57 21.31 -5.21 7.20
N ARG A 58 20.97 -6.06 6.21
CA ARG A 58 19.56 -6.47 5.95
C ARG A 58 18.83 -7.02 7.18
N LYS A 59 19.49 -7.87 7.97
CA LYS A 59 18.89 -8.45 9.18
C LYS A 59 18.57 -7.38 10.24
N GLU A 60 19.50 -6.46 10.46
CA GLU A 60 19.34 -5.37 11.43
C GLU A 60 18.29 -4.36 10.97
N LEU A 61 18.30 -4.03 9.68
CA LEU A 61 17.29 -3.20 9.04
C LEU A 61 15.89 -3.77 9.28
N PHE A 62 15.67 -5.05 8.95
CA PHE A 62 14.38 -5.69 9.16
C PHE A 62 13.97 -5.77 10.64
N LYS A 63 14.91 -6.13 11.54
CA LYS A 63 14.64 -6.12 12.99
C LYS A 63 14.27 -4.72 13.49
N ASN A 64 14.92 -3.68 12.98
CA ASN A 64 14.59 -2.29 13.31
C ASN A 64 13.19 -1.91 12.81
N THR A 65 12.78 -2.37 11.63
CA THR A 65 11.42 -2.18 11.10
C THR A 65 10.38 -2.85 11.98
N LEU A 66 10.61 -4.09 12.43
CA LEU A 66 9.72 -4.76 13.39
C LEU A 66 9.60 -3.97 14.70
N ARG A 67 10.73 -3.48 15.23
CA ARG A 67 10.76 -2.63 16.44
C ARG A 67 9.92 -1.37 16.24
N LYS A 68 10.06 -0.67 15.11
CA LYS A 68 9.29 0.54 14.80
C LYS A 68 7.80 0.25 14.63
N ALA A 69 7.44 -0.84 13.97
CA ALA A 69 6.03 -1.24 13.81
C ALA A 69 5.37 -1.55 15.17
N ALA A 70 6.06 -2.29 16.04
CA ALA A 70 5.59 -2.57 17.40
C ALA A 70 5.47 -1.29 18.24
N HIS A 71 6.45 -0.39 18.14
CA HIS A 71 6.41 0.90 18.83
C HIS A 71 5.28 1.79 18.32
N ALA A 72 5.07 1.88 17.00
CA ALA A 72 3.96 2.59 16.39
C ALA A 72 2.61 2.08 16.91
N TRP A 73 2.44 0.76 16.98
CA TRP A 73 1.23 0.15 17.55
C TRP A 73 1.02 0.53 19.02
N LYS A 74 2.08 0.45 19.84
CA LYS A 74 2.05 0.90 21.23
C LYS A 74 1.64 2.36 21.36
N ARG A 75 2.21 3.26 20.54
CA ARG A 75 1.86 4.69 20.55
C ARG A 75 0.42 4.95 20.13
N ILE A 76 -0.09 4.22 19.14
CA ILE A 76 -1.51 4.28 18.72
C ILE A 76 -2.42 3.95 19.91
N MET A 77 -2.12 2.90 20.67
CA MET A 77 -2.93 2.51 21.83
C MET A 77 -2.81 3.51 22.99
N GLU A 78 -1.60 3.90 23.37
CA GLU A 78 -1.35 4.81 24.51
C GLU A 78 -1.95 6.19 24.29
N LEU A 79 -1.85 6.71 23.06
CA LEU A 79 -2.39 8.02 22.68
C LEU A 79 -3.85 7.94 22.23
N ARG A 80 -4.43 6.74 22.14
CA ARG A 80 -5.80 6.48 21.67
C ARG A 80 -6.07 7.11 20.31
N LEU A 81 -5.11 6.93 19.40
CA LEU A 81 -5.20 7.53 18.07
C LEU A 81 -6.36 6.95 17.28
N THR A 82 -7.06 7.80 16.54
CA THR A 82 -8.06 7.39 15.55
C THR A 82 -7.40 6.65 14.38
N GLU A 83 -8.19 5.98 13.53
CA GLU A 83 -7.68 5.32 12.34
C GLU A 83 -6.97 6.30 11.38
N GLU A 84 -7.52 7.52 11.23
CA GLU A 84 -6.94 8.58 10.41
C GLU A 84 -5.57 9.01 10.95
N GLU A 85 -5.47 9.28 12.26
CA GLU A 85 -4.23 9.64 12.93
C GLU A 85 -3.19 8.51 12.87
N ALA A 86 -3.61 7.27 13.10
CA ALA A 86 -2.75 6.09 13.03
C ALA A 86 -2.21 5.88 11.60
N SER A 87 -3.01 6.15 10.57
CA SER A 87 -2.58 6.14 9.18
C SER A 87 -1.51 7.20 8.90
N LYS A 88 -1.72 8.43 9.36
CA LYS A 88 -0.72 9.52 9.25
C LYS A 88 0.55 9.22 10.02
N LEU A 89 0.45 8.64 11.22
CA LEU A 89 1.62 8.20 11.99
C LEU A 89 2.46 7.22 11.18
N ARG A 90 1.85 6.17 10.61
CA ARG A 90 2.57 5.21 9.74
C ARG A 90 3.20 5.88 8.52
N ALA A 91 2.49 6.80 7.87
CA ALA A 91 3.01 7.53 6.73
C ALA A 91 4.28 8.34 7.08
N PHE A 92 4.34 8.98 8.25
CA PHE A 92 5.51 9.75 8.68
C PHE A 92 6.66 8.90 9.23
N VAL A 93 6.40 7.68 9.71
CA VAL A 93 7.48 6.70 9.99
C VAL A 93 8.29 6.43 8.71
N ASP A 94 7.65 6.51 7.54
CA ASP A 94 8.27 6.51 6.21
C ASP A 94 9.21 5.31 6.02
N GLU A 95 8.73 4.12 6.37
CA GLU A 95 9.45 2.86 6.31
C GLU A 95 8.51 1.73 5.84
N PRO A 96 8.70 1.17 4.62
CA PRO A 96 7.86 0.08 4.15
C PRO A 96 7.88 -1.12 5.12
N ALA A 97 6.71 -1.56 5.56
CA ALA A 97 6.57 -2.64 6.55
C ALA A 97 5.33 -3.51 6.30
N PHE A 98 5.29 -4.70 6.90
CA PHE A 98 4.17 -5.65 6.79
C PHE A 98 2.79 -5.03 7.14
N THR A 99 2.77 -3.99 7.98
CA THR A 99 1.56 -3.24 8.35
C THR A 99 0.88 -2.59 7.15
N ASP A 100 1.65 -2.22 6.13
CA ASP A 100 1.12 -1.54 4.94
C ASP A 100 0.21 -2.48 4.15
N LEU A 101 0.62 -3.75 4.01
CA LEU A 101 -0.19 -4.78 3.36
C LEU A 101 -1.32 -5.28 4.26
N HIS A 102 -1.10 -5.33 5.57
CA HIS A 102 -2.15 -5.70 6.52
C HIS A 102 -3.35 -4.75 6.44
N TRP A 103 -3.10 -3.45 6.59
CA TRP A 103 -4.16 -2.44 6.58
C TRP A 103 -4.60 -2.06 5.17
N GLY A 104 -3.68 -2.04 4.20
CA GLY A 104 -3.97 -1.57 2.84
C GLY A 104 -4.56 -2.62 1.91
N MET A 105 -4.38 -3.92 2.19
CA MET A 105 -4.83 -4.99 1.28
C MET A 105 -5.56 -6.12 1.99
N PHE A 106 -5.02 -6.70 3.08
CA PHE A 106 -5.63 -7.84 3.77
C PHE A 106 -7.00 -7.48 4.37
N VAL A 107 -7.06 -6.43 5.19
CA VAL A 107 -8.32 -5.94 5.77
C VAL A 107 -9.33 -5.52 4.69
N PRO A 108 -8.97 -4.71 3.68
CA PRO A 108 -9.87 -4.37 2.58
C PRO A 108 -10.36 -5.55 1.75
N ALA A 109 -9.53 -6.58 1.53
CA ALA A 109 -9.95 -7.79 0.81
C ALA A 109 -11.06 -8.53 1.58
N ILE A 110 -10.92 -8.68 2.90
CA ILE A 110 -11.94 -9.32 3.74
C ILE A 110 -13.22 -8.48 3.76
N LYS A 111 -13.13 -7.15 3.93
CA LYS A 111 -14.29 -6.24 3.86
C LYS A 111 -15.02 -6.31 2.51
N GLY A 112 -14.24 -6.32 1.43
CA GLY A 112 -14.76 -6.25 0.07
C GLY A 112 -15.36 -7.57 -0.41
N GLN A 113 -14.81 -8.71 0.03
CA GLN A 113 -15.06 -10.02 -0.59
C GLN A 113 -15.61 -11.05 0.39
N GLY A 114 -15.52 -10.81 1.69
CA GLY A 114 -16.08 -11.68 2.73
C GLY A 114 -17.57 -11.43 2.97
N THR A 115 -18.31 -12.47 3.31
CA THR A 115 -19.69 -12.34 3.83
C THR A 115 -19.71 -11.60 5.17
N GLU A 116 -20.88 -11.22 5.66
CA GLU A 116 -21.01 -10.55 6.95
C GLU A 116 -20.47 -11.41 8.10
N GLU A 117 -20.74 -12.71 8.08
CA GLU A 117 -20.23 -13.67 9.08
C GLU A 117 -18.70 -13.78 9.02
N GLN A 118 -18.14 -13.80 7.81
CA GLN A 118 -16.69 -13.81 7.64
C GLN A 118 -16.06 -12.51 8.15
N GLN A 119 -16.69 -11.37 7.87
CA GLN A 119 -16.22 -10.08 8.37
C GLN A 119 -16.27 -10.02 9.89
N GLN A 120 -17.37 -10.45 10.51
CA GLN A 120 -17.54 -10.51 11.96
C GLN A 120 -16.52 -11.45 12.63
N LYS A 121 -16.11 -12.53 11.94
CA LYS A 121 -15.06 -13.44 12.44
C LYS A 121 -13.65 -12.85 12.30
N TRP A 122 -13.27 -12.42 11.09
CA TRP A 122 -11.88 -12.16 10.76
C TRP A 122 -11.43 -10.71 10.99
N LEU A 123 -12.32 -9.72 10.77
CA LEU A 123 -11.93 -8.32 10.92
C LEU A 123 -11.59 -7.95 12.36
N PRO A 124 -12.32 -8.41 13.41
CA PRO A 124 -11.93 -8.10 14.78
C PRO A 124 -10.55 -8.65 15.15
N LEU A 125 -10.18 -9.82 14.65
CA LEU A 125 -8.85 -10.40 14.85
C LEU A 125 -7.77 -9.56 14.18
N ALA A 126 -8.02 -9.14 12.94
CA ALA A 126 -7.10 -8.28 12.18
C ALA A 126 -6.95 -6.89 12.83
N TYR A 127 -8.06 -6.23 13.16
CA TYR A 127 -8.04 -4.90 13.80
C TYR A 127 -7.33 -4.88 15.14
N LYS A 128 -7.41 -5.97 15.91
CA LYS A 128 -6.70 -6.12 17.19
C LYS A 128 -5.29 -6.66 17.04
N MET A 129 -4.81 -6.84 15.80
CA MET A 129 -3.50 -7.44 15.48
C MET A 129 -3.30 -8.83 16.13
N GLN A 130 -4.38 -9.55 16.40
CA GLN A 130 -4.35 -10.94 16.87
C GLN A 130 -3.94 -11.90 15.74
N ILE A 131 -4.14 -11.46 14.50
CA ILE A 131 -3.57 -12.08 13.31
C ILE A 131 -2.92 -11.00 12.45
N ILE A 132 -1.85 -11.37 11.72
CA ILE A 132 -1.19 -10.48 10.77
C ILE A 132 -1.35 -11.10 9.38
N GLY A 133 -2.18 -10.46 8.57
CA GLY A 133 -2.44 -10.88 7.19
C GLY A 133 -1.62 -10.17 6.11
N CYS A 134 -1.40 -10.85 4.98
CA CYS A 134 -0.90 -10.26 3.73
C CYS A 134 -1.82 -10.63 2.54
N TYR A 135 -1.53 -10.07 1.35
CA TYR A 135 -2.28 -10.28 0.11
C TYR A 135 -1.47 -11.10 -0.89
N ALA A 136 -1.76 -12.39 -0.98
CA ALA A 136 -1.01 -13.37 -1.76
C ALA A 136 -1.67 -13.68 -3.11
N GLN A 137 -1.53 -12.74 -4.06
CA GLN A 137 -2.07 -12.88 -5.41
C GLN A 137 -1.02 -13.30 -6.42
N THR A 138 -0.01 -12.45 -6.64
CA THR A 138 1.04 -12.63 -7.65
C THR A 138 1.82 -13.91 -7.44
N GLU A 139 2.10 -14.58 -8.54
CA GLU A 139 2.93 -15.78 -8.65
C GLU A 139 4.20 -15.49 -9.43
N LEU A 140 5.17 -16.40 -9.34
CA LEU A 140 6.41 -16.33 -10.10
C LEU A 140 6.14 -16.23 -11.61
N GLY A 141 5.19 -16.99 -12.14
CA GLY A 141 4.79 -16.95 -13.55
C GLY A 141 3.80 -15.84 -13.93
N HIS A 142 3.06 -15.29 -12.96
CA HIS A 142 1.87 -14.48 -13.23
C HIS A 142 1.71 -13.30 -12.26
N GLY A 143 1.85 -12.08 -12.79
CA GLY A 143 1.58 -10.82 -12.09
C GLY A 143 0.42 -10.05 -12.70
N SER A 144 0.66 -9.43 -13.86
CA SER A 144 -0.35 -8.62 -14.56
C SER A 144 -1.55 -9.45 -15.04
N ASN A 145 -1.31 -10.66 -15.56
CA ASN A 145 -2.36 -11.56 -16.00
C ASN A 145 -2.86 -12.44 -14.85
N VAL A 146 -3.70 -11.86 -13.98
CA VAL A 146 -4.29 -12.58 -12.83
C VAL A 146 -5.15 -13.76 -13.27
N GLN A 147 -5.78 -13.72 -14.44
CA GLN A 147 -6.56 -14.86 -14.93
C GLN A 147 -5.70 -16.10 -15.23
N GLY A 148 -4.38 -15.91 -15.38
CA GLY A 148 -3.41 -16.97 -15.60
C GLY A 148 -2.84 -17.62 -14.34
N LEU A 149 -3.26 -17.21 -13.13
CA LEU A 149 -2.75 -17.83 -11.89
C LEU A 149 -2.93 -19.36 -11.93
N GLU A 150 -1.92 -20.06 -11.42
CA GLU A 150 -1.76 -21.51 -11.44
C GLU A 150 -2.10 -22.17 -10.10
N THR A 151 -1.97 -21.46 -8.96
CA THR A 151 -2.36 -22.00 -7.64
C THR A 151 -3.81 -22.46 -7.69
N THR A 152 -4.11 -23.67 -7.20
CA THR A 152 -5.45 -24.24 -7.22
C THR A 152 -6.06 -24.30 -5.82
N ALA A 153 -7.39 -24.22 -5.76
CA ALA A 153 -8.20 -24.45 -4.59
C ALA A 153 -9.32 -25.42 -4.95
N THR A 154 -9.10 -26.71 -4.69
CA THR A 154 -10.03 -27.79 -5.09
C THR A 154 -10.92 -28.16 -3.92
N PHE A 155 -12.24 -28.05 -4.10
CA PHE A 155 -13.20 -28.41 -3.06
C PHE A 155 -13.31 -29.94 -2.88
N ASP A 156 -13.27 -30.39 -1.63
CA ASP A 156 -13.48 -31.77 -1.21
C ASP A 156 -14.78 -31.88 -0.39
N PRO A 157 -15.90 -32.34 -1.02
CA PRO A 157 -17.18 -32.48 -0.33
C PRO A 157 -17.17 -33.47 0.83
N LYS A 158 -16.20 -34.40 0.89
CA LYS A 158 -16.15 -35.42 1.94
C LYS A 158 -15.71 -34.85 3.27
N THR A 159 -14.85 -33.83 3.25
CA THR A 159 -14.31 -33.20 4.46
C THR A 159 -14.83 -31.78 4.68
N ASP A 160 -15.58 -31.22 3.71
CA ASP A 160 -16.05 -29.84 3.71
C ASP A 160 -14.90 -28.81 3.72
N GLU A 161 -13.87 -29.08 2.91
CA GLU A 161 -12.63 -28.31 2.86
C GLU A 161 -12.22 -27.98 1.43
N PHE A 162 -11.36 -26.97 1.29
CA PHE A 162 -10.57 -26.74 0.08
C PHE A 162 -9.15 -27.28 0.26
N VAL A 163 -8.67 -27.98 -0.76
CA VAL A 163 -7.25 -28.36 -0.91
C VAL A 163 -6.56 -27.26 -1.71
N ILE A 164 -5.66 -26.51 -1.07
CA ILE A 164 -4.84 -25.48 -1.71
C ILE A 164 -3.50 -26.09 -2.12
N HIS A 165 -3.14 -25.94 -3.39
CA HIS A 165 -1.90 -26.51 -3.92
C HIS A 165 -1.23 -25.59 -4.94
N SER A 166 0.10 -25.63 -4.97
CA SER A 166 0.97 -25.01 -5.96
C SER A 166 1.48 -26.08 -6.94
N PRO A 167 0.85 -26.27 -8.11
CA PRO A 167 1.15 -27.41 -9.00
C PRO A 167 2.57 -27.41 -9.59
N THR A 168 3.18 -26.24 -9.69
CA THR A 168 4.47 -26.01 -10.34
C THR A 168 5.32 -25.04 -9.53
N LEU A 169 6.62 -24.95 -9.84
CA LEU A 169 7.45 -23.88 -9.29
C LEU A 169 6.90 -22.48 -9.63
N THR A 170 6.40 -22.30 -10.87
CA THR A 170 5.88 -21.02 -11.36
C THR A 170 4.58 -20.59 -10.67
N SER A 171 3.82 -21.54 -10.13
CA SER A 171 2.63 -21.29 -9.30
C SER A 171 2.94 -20.78 -7.88
N SER A 172 4.21 -20.76 -7.47
CA SER A 172 4.58 -20.24 -6.15
C SER A 172 4.25 -18.76 -6.09
N LYS A 173 3.54 -18.35 -5.03
CA LYS A 173 3.29 -16.93 -4.76
C LYS A 173 4.62 -16.21 -4.63
N TRP A 174 4.73 -15.02 -5.21
CA TRP A 174 5.97 -14.26 -5.28
C TRP A 174 5.67 -12.77 -5.29
N TRP A 175 6.39 -11.98 -4.47
CA TRP A 175 6.21 -10.54 -4.16
C TRP A 175 5.38 -10.12 -2.94
N PRO A 176 4.39 -10.85 -2.40
CA PRO A 176 3.54 -10.33 -1.33
C PRO A 176 4.34 -9.73 -0.16
N GLY A 177 4.12 -8.44 0.14
CA GLY A 177 4.77 -7.77 1.28
C GLY A 177 4.22 -8.31 2.61
N GLY A 178 5.06 -8.47 3.62
CA GLY A 178 4.70 -9.08 4.90
C GLY A 178 4.71 -10.61 4.92
N LEU A 179 4.74 -11.26 3.75
CA LEU A 179 4.65 -12.72 3.65
C LEU A 179 5.90 -13.44 4.15
N GLY A 180 7.08 -12.90 3.82
CA GLY A 180 8.31 -13.67 3.90
C GLY A 180 8.64 -14.12 5.32
N LYS A 181 8.32 -13.31 6.33
CA LYS A 181 8.65 -13.55 7.72
C LYS A 181 7.57 -13.15 8.73
N VAL A 182 6.64 -12.22 8.44
CA VAL A 182 5.74 -11.68 9.48
C VAL A 182 4.33 -12.24 9.47
N SER A 183 3.69 -12.36 8.32
CA SER A 183 2.27 -12.69 8.27
C SER A 183 2.00 -14.11 8.77
N THR A 184 1.01 -14.21 9.67
CA THR A 184 0.48 -15.48 10.18
C THR A 184 -0.66 -16.01 9.32
N HIS A 185 -1.32 -15.12 8.57
CA HIS A 185 -2.39 -15.47 7.63
C HIS A 185 -2.18 -14.76 6.30
N ALA A 186 -2.88 -15.19 5.26
CA ALA A 186 -2.96 -14.47 3.99
C ALA A 186 -4.34 -14.62 3.37
N VAL A 187 -4.75 -13.64 2.56
CA VAL A 187 -5.75 -13.88 1.51
C VAL A 187 -4.99 -14.36 0.28
N VAL A 188 -5.16 -15.63 -0.05
CA VAL A 188 -4.53 -16.32 -1.19
C VAL A 188 -5.50 -16.33 -2.35
N TYR A 189 -5.05 -15.91 -3.53
CA TYR A 189 -5.85 -16.02 -4.75
C TYR A 189 -5.49 -17.27 -5.53
N ALA A 190 -6.47 -18.11 -5.84
CA ALA A 190 -6.27 -19.39 -6.50
C ALA A 190 -7.44 -19.71 -7.45
N ARG A 191 -7.21 -20.62 -8.39
CA ARG A 191 -8.25 -21.17 -9.28
C ARG A 191 -9.20 -22.03 -8.46
N LEU A 192 -10.46 -21.60 -8.39
CA LEU A 192 -11.51 -22.36 -7.71
C LEU A 192 -11.91 -23.56 -8.56
N ILE A 193 -11.73 -24.77 -8.04
CA ILE A 193 -12.11 -26.01 -8.69
C ILE A 193 -13.15 -26.72 -7.83
N THR A 194 -14.33 -26.98 -8.38
CA THR A 194 -15.37 -27.78 -7.72
C THR A 194 -16.16 -28.55 -8.77
N ASP A 195 -16.60 -29.77 -8.44
CA ASP A 195 -17.34 -30.65 -9.38
C ASP A 195 -16.57 -30.85 -10.72
N GLY A 196 -15.24 -30.96 -10.64
CA GLY A 196 -14.35 -31.12 -11.80
C GLY A 196 -14.24 -29.90 -12.72
N LYS A 197 -14.83 -28.76 -12.35
CA LYS A 197 -14.85 -27.53 -13.17
C LYS A 197 -14.08 -26.39 -12.50
N ASP A 198 -13.35 -25.65 -13.33
CA ASP A 198 -12.65 -24.43 -12.97
C ASP A 198 -13.57 -23.20 -13.12
N TYR A 199 -13.69 -22.42 -12.06
CA TYR A 199 -14.53 -21.22 -11.98
C TYR A 199 -13.72 -19.92 -11.95
N GLY A 200 -12.41 -19.99 -12.18
CA GLY A 200 -11.50 -18.85 -12.19
C GLY A 200 -11.04 -18.45 -10.79
N VAL A 201 -10.42 -17.27 -10.71
CA VAL A 201 -9.68 -16.83 -9.53
C VAL A 201 -10.60 -16.33 -8.41
N HIS A 202 -10.41 -16.90 -7.21
CA HIS A 202 -11.13 -16.53 -6.00
C HIS A 202 -10.15 -16.36 -4.82
N GLY A 203 -10.58 -15.62 -3.79
CA GLY A 203 -9.79 -15.38 -2.58
C GLY A 203 -10.11 -16.36 -1.45
N PHE A 204 -9.07 -16.83 -0.76
CA PHE A 204 -9.16 -17.80 0.33
C PHE A 204 -8.31 -17.32 1.50
N ILE A 205 -8.87 -17.28 2.71
CA ILE A 205 -8.09 -17.02 3.92
C ILE A 205 -7.32 -18.30 4.25
N VAL A 206 -6.00 -18.20 4.41
CA VAL A 206 -5.14 -19.33 4.74
C VAL A 206 -4.27 -18.95 5.92
N GLN A 207 -4.23 -19.79 6.95
CA GLN A 207 -3.24 -19.67 8.01
C GLN A 207 -1.89 -20.20 7.52
N LEU A 208 -0.85 -19.39 7.65
CA LEU A 208 0.50 -19.69 7.18
C LEU A 208 1.42 -20.19 8.30
N ARG A 209 1.21 -19.65 9.50
CA ARG A 209 2.10 -19.87 10.66
C ARG A 209 1.29 -20.14 11.91
N SER A 210 1.86 -20.93 12.82
CA SER A 210 1.36 -21.10 14.18
C SER A 210 1.31 -19.74 14.89
N LEU A 211 0.25 -19.50 15.67
CA LEU A 211 0.14 -18.29 16.50
C LEU A 211 0.93 -18.40 17.82
N ASP A 212 1.41 -19.60 18.16
CA ASP A 212 2.13 -19.85 19.41
C ASP A 212 3.64 -19.62 19.25
N ASP A 213 4.25 -20.19 18.21
CA ASP A 213 5.70 -20.21 18.00
C ASP A 213 6.15 -19.64 16.65
N HIS A 214 5.20 -19.19 15.81
CA HIS A 214 5.43 -18.62 14.48
C HIS A 214 6.05 -19.58 13.45
N SER A 215 6.12 -20.87 13.75
CA SER A 215 6.55 -21.90 12.82
C SER A 215 5.60 -21.98 11.62
N ALA A 216 6.14 -22.31 10.43
CA ALA A 216 5.29 -22.54 9.26
C ALA A 216 4.43 -23.79 9.48
N LEU A 217 3.15 -23.73 9.11
CA LEU A 217 2.27 -24.89 9.24
C LEU A 217 2.67 -26.01 8.25
N PRO A 218 2.32 -27.28 8.53
CA PRO A 218 2.61 -28.40 7.63
C PRO A 218 2.12 -28.14 6.19
N GLY A 219 2.92 -28.53 5.19
CA GLY A 219 2.63 -28.30 3.78
C GLY A 219 2.85 -26.86 3.30
N ILE A 220 3.33 -25.95 4.15
CA ILE A 220 3.63 -24.55 3.79
C ILE A 220 5.13 -24.32 3.70
N THR A 221 5.58 -23.92 2.51
CA THR A 221 6.95 -23.39 2.31
C THR A 221 6.88 -21.88 2.15
N VAL A 222 7.55 -21.13 3.03
CA VAL A 222 7.49 -19.65 3.04
C VAL A 222 8.86 -19.01 3.34
N GLY A 223 9.21 -17.94 2.62
CA GLY A 223 10.49 -17.24 2.79
C GLY A 223 10.51 -15.84 2.18
N ASP A 224 11.61 -15.09 2.39
CA ASP A 224 11.84 -13.77 1.75
C ASP A 224 12.48 -13.97 0.36
N ILE A 225 12.10 -13.15 -0.62
CA ILE A 225 12.58 -13.27 -2.01
C ILE A 225 13.96 -12.65 -2.26
N GLY A 226 14.52 -11.97 -1.26
CA GLY A 226 15.87 -11.39 -1.30
C GLY A 226 15.94 -9.86 -1.32
N MET A 227 17.16 -9.40 -1.60
CA MET A 227 17.50 -7.99 -1.71
C MET A 227 16.86 -7.37 -2.96
N LYS A 228 16.40 -6.13 -2.79
CA LYS A 228 15.69 -5.31 -3.78
C LYS A 228 16.47 -4.02 -4.01
N PHE A 229 16.06 -3.27 -5.03
CA PHE A 229 16.70 -2.02 -5.45
C PHE A 229 16.77 -0.96 -4.33
N GLY A 230 17.92 -0.29 -4.22
CA GLY A 230 18.17 0.83 -3.30
C GLY A 230 18.63 0.45 -1.89
N SER A 231 19.47 1.29 -1.29
CA SER A 231 19.91 1.14 0.11
C SER A 231 18.79 1.50 1.08
N GLY A 232 18.43 0.60 1.99
CA GLY A 232 17.20 0.77 2.77
C GLY A 232 15.98 0.49 1.88
N ALA A 233 15.28 1.54 1.44
CA ALA A 233 14.11 1.45 0.54
C ALA A 233 13.15 0.29 0.91
N TYR A 234 12.74 -0.54 -0.05
CA TYR A 234 11.89 -1.70 0.18
C TYR A 234 12.60 -2.88 0.86
N ASN A 235 13.90 -2.80 1.15
CA ASN A 235 14.61 -3.84 1.89
C ASN A 235 14.19 -3.92 3.37
N THR A 236 13.39 -2.96 3.86
CA THR A 236 12.70 -3.07 5.17
C THR A 236 11.48 -3.99 5.11
N MET A 237 10.91 -4.21 3.92
CA MET A 237 9.79 -5.13 3.69
C MET A 237 10.30 -6.55 3.45
N ASP A 238 9.61 -7.53 4.01
CA ASP A 238 9.78 -8.96 3.77
C ASP A 238 8.88 -9.46 2.64
N ASN A 239 9.09 -8.96 1.42
CA ASN A 239 8.43 -9.51 0.23
C ASN A 239 8.72 -11.01 0.13
N GLY A 240 7.68 -11.82 0.03
CA GLY A 240 7.80 -13.27 0.25
C GLY A 240 7.57 -14.14 -0.97
N VAL A 241 8.02 -15.39 -0.82
CA VAL A 241 7.63 -16.54 -1.62
C VAL A 241 6.77 -17.47 -0.77
N LEU A 242 5.75 -18.09 -1.36
CA LEU A 242 4.88 -19.06 -0.69
C LEU A 242 4.47 -20.18 -1.66
N HIS A 243 4.64 -21.43 -1.22
CA HIS A 243 4.30 -22.64 -1.97
C HIS A 243 3.50 -23.59 -1.07
N PHE A 244 2.45 -24.19 -1.63
CA PHE A 244 1.52 -25.06 -0.91
C PHE A 244 1.63 -26.51 -1.40
N ASP A 245 1.83 -27.44 -0.47
CA ASP A 245 1.70 -28.87 -0.70
C ASP A 245 0.39 -29.38 -0.10
N HIS A 246 -0.66 -29.40 -0.92
CA HIS A 246 -1.98 -29.97 -0.62
C HIS A 246 -2.53 -29.64 0.77
N ILE A 247 -2.40 -28.38 1.21
CA ILE A 247 -2.93 -27.97 2.51
C ILE A 247 -4.45 -27.92 2.48
N ARG A 248 -5.08 -28.15 3.62
CA ARG A 248 -6.54 -28.15 3.76
C ARG A 248 -7.01 -26.95 4.58
N ILE A 249 -8.05 -26.29 4.10
CA ILE A 249 -8.74 -25.20 4.80
C ILE A 249 -10.25 -25.45 4.82
N PRO A 250 -10.99 -25.07 5.88
CA PRO A 250 -12.44 -25.17 5.90
C PRO A 250 -13.09 -24.44 4.73
N ARG A 251 -14.22 -24.95 4.22
CA ARG A 251 -14.98 -24.34 3.13
C ARG A 251 -15.28 -22.86 3.39
N GLU A 252 -15.63 -22.50 4.63
CA GLU A 252 -15.95 -21.12 5.03
C GLU A 252 -14.75 -20.16 4.99
N GLN A 253 -13.53 -20.63 4.68
CA GLN A 253 -12.37 -19.77 4.47
C GLN A 253 -12.26 -19.22 3.04
N MET A 254 -13.06 -19.69 2.08
CA MET A 254 -13.24 -19.02 0.79
C MET A 254 -14.05 -17.73 0.98
N LEU A 255 -13.60 -16.59 0.45
CA LEU A 255 -14.32 -15.31 0.52
C LEU A 255 -15.57 -15.34 -0.35
N MET A 256 -16.75 -15.38 0.27
CA MET A 256 -17.99 -15.82 -0.38
C MET A 256 -19.04 -14.73 -0.66
N ARG A 257 -18.66 -13.44 -0.58
CA ARG A 257 -19.63 -12.34 -0.75
C ARG A 257 -20.27 -12.31 -2.14
N VAL A 258 -19.48 -12.54 -3.18
CA VAL A 258 -19.94 -12.44 -4.58
C VAL A 258 -20.10 -13.80 -5.26
N SER A 259 -19.60 -14.89 -4.67
CA SER A 259 -19.62 -16.23 -5.24
C SER A 259 -19.49 -17.24 -4.11
N GLN A 260 -20.27 -18.30 -4.15
CA GLN A 260 -20.42 -19.27 -3.06
C GLN A 260 -20.17 -20.68 -3.57
N VAL A 261 -19.68 -21.54 -2.67
CA VAL A 261 -19.64 -22.99 -2.86
C VAL A 261 -20.49 -23.60 -1.76
N THR A 262 -21.53 -24.33 -2.15
CA THR A 262 -22.37 -25.06 -1.19
C THR A 262 -21.63 -26.29 -0.65
N ARG A 263 -22.16 -26.88 0.43
CA ARG A 263 -21.58 -28.10 1.04
C ARG A 263 -21.54 -29.27 0.05
N GLU A 264 -22.48 -29.31 -0.89
CA GLU A 264 -22.56 -30.31 -1.96
C GLU A 264 -21.57 -30.04 -3.10
N GLY A 265 -20.77 -28.96 -3.02
CA GLY A 265 -19.78 -28.59 -4.03
C GLY A 265 -20.37 -27.84 -5.22
N LYS A 266 -21.56 -27.27 -5.11
CA LYS A 266 -22.17 -26.50 -6.19
C LYS A 266 -21.74 -25.04 -6.12
N PHE A 267 -21.18 -24.54 -7.22
CA PHE A 267 -20.88 -23.12 -7.39
C PHE A 267 -22.17 -22.33 -7.59
N LYS A 268 -22.36 -21.27 -6.81
CA LYS A 268 -23.50 -20.36 -6.91
C LYS A 268 -23.01 -18.92 -6.95
N GLN A 269 -23.45 -18.16 -7.96
CA GLN A 269 -23.32 -16.72 -7.96
C GLN A 269 -24.27 -16.14 -6.90
N SER A 270 -23.75 -15.30 -5.99
CA SER A 270 -24.62 -14.61 -5.02
C SER A 270 -25.43 -13.51 -5.70
N ASP A 271 -26.44 -12.99 -4.99
CA ASP A 271 -27.24 -11.84 -5.43
C ASP A 271 -26.43 -10.51 -5.41
N VAL A 272 -25.23 -10.52 -4.83
CA VAL A 272 -24.30 -9.39 -4.87
C VAL A 272 -23.61 -9.31 -6.24
N PRO A 273 -23.68 -8.15 -6.94
CA PRO A 273 -23.02 -7.96 -8.23
C PRO A 273 -21.49 -8.07 -8.14
N ARG A 274 -20.86 -8.80 -9.06
CA ARG A 274 -19.39 -8.93 -9.15
C ARG A 274 -18.71 -7.58 -9.39
N GLN A 275 -19.41 -6.64 -10.00
CA GLN A 275 -18.96 -5.28 -10.28
C GLN A 275 -18.53 -4.54 -9.00
N LEU A 276 -19.08 -4.91 -7.83
CA LEU A 276 -18.66 -4.33 -6.55
C LEU A 276 -17.19 -4.58 -6.22
N LEU A 277 -16.58 -5.64 -6.75
CA LEU A 277 -15.15 -5.92 -6.57
C LEU A 277 -14.24 -4.84 -7.18
N TYR A 278 -14.73 -4.11 -8.18
CA TYR A 278 -13.97 -3.01 -8.80
C TYR A 278 -13.80 -1.83 -7.84
N GLY A 279 -14.68 -1.65 -6.85
CA GLY A 279 -14.57 -0.57 -5.86
C GLY A 279 -13.23 -0.60 -5.13
N THR A 280 -12.74 -1.78 -4.74
CA THR A 280 -11.42 -1.92 -4.10
C THR A 280 -10.29 -1.53 -5.05
N MET A 281 -10.38 -1.87 -6.34
CA MET A 281 -9.37 -1.52 -7.33
C MET A 281 -9.32 0.00 -7.60
N VAL A 282 -10.49 0.63 -7.70
CA VAL A 282 -10.63 2.09 -7.87
C VAL A 282 -10.01 2.81 -6.68
N TYR A 283 -10.33 2.37 -5.46
CA TYR A 283 -9.76 2.91 -4.22
C TYR A 283 -8.22 2.81 -4.19
N VAL A 284 -7.66 1.62 -4.44
CA VAL A 284 -6.20 1.42 -4.42
C VAL A 284 -5.49 2.25 -5.51
N ARG A 285 -6.10 2.44 -6.68
CA ARG A 285 -5.52 3.30 -7.72
C ARG A 285 -5.57 4.78 -7.33
N GLN A 286 -6.62 5.22 -6.64
CA GLN A 286 -6.72 6.57 -6.11
C GLN A 286 -5.59 6.84 -5.10
N THR A 287 -5.31 5.91 -4.19
CA THR A 287 -4.22 6.09 -3.22
C THR A 287 -2.85 6.15 -3.89
N ILE A 288 -2.60 5.33 -4.92
CA ILE A 288 -1.35 5.37 -5.70
C ILE A 288 -1.15 6.73 -6.38
N VAL A 289 -2.20 7.32 -6.95
CA VAL A 289 -2.12 8.66 -7.57
C VAL A 289 -1.83 9.73 -6.52
N ALA A 290 -2.47 9.65 -5.35
CA ALA A 290 -2.16 10.55 -4.24
C ALA A 290 -0.70 10.41 -3.78
N ASP A 291 -0.18 9.18 -3.67
CA ASP A 291 1.20 8.90 -3.28
C ASP A 291 2.22 9.45 -4.28
N ALA A 292 1.91 9.44 -5.58
CA ALA A 292 2.76 10.04 -6.62
C ALA A 292 2.98 11.54 -6.35
N SER A 293 1.94 12.28 -5.98
CA SER A 293 2.06 13.71 -5.63
C SER A 293 2.97 13.94 -4.40
N ILE A 294 2.92 13.04 -3.42
CA ILE A 294 3.72 13.13 -2.19
C ILE A 294 5.19 12.80 -2.49
N ALA A 295 5.45 11.72 -3.24
CA ALA A 295 6.80 11.34 -3.62
C ALA A 295 7.48 12.44 -4.46
N LEU A 296 6.79 12.95 -5.49
CA LEU A 296 7.31 14.00 -6.36
C LEU A 296 7.55 15.31 -5.58
N SER A 297 6.61 15.73 -4.73
CA SER A 297 6.76 16.96 -3.95
C SER A 297 7.93 16.90 -2.96
N ARG A 298 8.24 15.73 -2.38
CA ARG A 298 9.43 15.53 -1.54
C ARG A 298 10.71 15.74 -2.34
N ALA A 299 10.82 15.13 -3.52
CA ALA A 299 11.99 15.28 -4.40
C ALA A 299 12.16 16.74 -4.86
N VAL A 300 11.07 17.37 -5.30
CA VAL A 300 11.05 18.78 -5.71
C VAL A 300 11.41 19.70 -4.56
N CYS A 301 10.89 19.47 -3.35
CA CYS A 301 11.22 20.27 -2.16
C CYS A 301 12.73 20.28 -1.87
N ILE A 302 13.37 19.10 -1.95
CA ILE A 302 14.83 18.97 -1.77
C ILE A 302 15.57 19.71 -2.88
N ALA A 303 15.22 19.46 -4.15
CA ALA A 303 15.88 20.07 -5.30
C ALA A 303 15.74 21.59 -5.34
N THR A 304 14.55 22.13 -5.04
CA THR A 304 14.28 23.57 -4.97
C THR A 304 15.11 24.23 -3.88
N ARG A 305 15.07 23.70 -2.65
CA ARG A 305 15.85 24.26 -1.53
C ARG A 305 17.34 24.21 -1.80
N TYR A 306 17.85 23.09 -2.31
CA TYR A 306 19.27 22.98 -2.65
C TYR A 306 19.67 23.91 -3.79
N SER A 307 18.81 24.10 -4.79
CA SER A 307 19.08 25.01 -5.91
C SER A 307 19.11 26.49 -5.48
N CYS A 308 18.37 26.85 -4.44
CA CYS A 308 18.45 28.17 -3.80
C CYS A 308 19.75 28.36 -2.99
N VAL A 309 20.34 27.29 -2.45
CA VAL A 309 21.59 27.39 -1.66
C VAL A 309 22.82 27.31 -2.54
N ARG A 310 22.83 26.37 -3.51
CA ARG A 310 23.98 26.10 -4.35
C ARG A 310 24.25 27.28 -5.27
N ARG A 311 25.45 27.83 -5.17
CA ARG A 311 26.00 28.79 -6.11
C ARG A 311 27.06 28.11 -6.97
N GLN A 312 27.04 28.38 -8.28
CA GLN A 312 28.03 27.85 -9.22
C GLN A 312 28.06 28.72 -10.48
N PHE A 313 29.26 29.15 -10.91
CA PHE A 313 29.49 30.04 -12.06
C PHE A 313 28.90 31.46 -11.86
N GLY A 314 28.87 32.25 -12.94
CA GLY A 314 28.10 33.50 -12.99
C GLY A 314 28.64 34.67 -12.16
N SER A 315 29.89 34.61 -11.68
CA SER A 315 30.55 35.81 -11.17
C SER A 315 30.97 36.68 -12.36
N GLN A 316 30.18 37.70 -12.66
CA GLN A 316 30.66 38.85 -13.42
C GLN A 316 31.13 39.87 -12.38
N ASP A 317 32.35 40.36 -12.53
CA ASP A 317 32.94 41.45 -11.71
C ASP A 317 33.39 41.09 -10.28
N GLY A 318 33.69 39.81 -9.99
CA GLY A 318 34.27 39.40 -8.70
C GLY A 318 33.26 39.31 -7.55
N GLY A 319 31.95 39.43 -7.86
CA GLY A 319 30.87 39.17 -6.92
C GLY A 319 30.67 37.68 -6.59
N PRO A 320 29.79 37.35 -5.63
CA PRO A 320 29.47 35.96 -5.31
C PRO A 320 28.87 35.25 -6.52
N GLU A 321 29.19 33.95 -6.67
CA GLU A 321 28.63 33.09 -7.71
C GLU A 321 27.09 33.10 -7.69
N MET A 322 26.46 32.90 -8.85
CA MET A 322 24.99 32.93 -9.01
C MET A 322 24.34 31.66 -8.42
N GLN A 323 23.15 31.79 -7.82
CA GLN A 323 22.38 30.63 -7.37
C GLN A 323 21.96 29.81 -8.59
N VAL A 324 22.10 28.48 -8.51
CA VAL A 324 21.83 27.64 -9.68
C VAL A 324 20.35 27.67 -10.11
N ILE A 325 19.44 28.01 -9.20
CA ILE A 325 18.01 28.19 -9.51
C ILE A 325 17.73 29.36 -10.47
N ASP A 326 18.66 30.31 -10.61
CA ASP A 326 18.48 31.47 -11.50
C ASP A 326 18.72 31.13 -12.98
N TYR A 327 19.37 29.99 -13.26
CA TYR A 327 19.59 29.53 -14.63
C TYR A 327 18.31 28.98 -15.25
N LYS A 328 18.01 29.41 -16.48
CA LYS A 328 16.83 28.94 -17.24
C LYS A 328 16.81 27.43 -17.45
N THR A 329 17.98 26.81 -17.61
CA THR A 329 18.11 25.35 -17.72
C THR A 329 17.74 24.62 -16.43
N GLN A 330 18.03 25.20 -15.26
CA GLN A 330 17.59 24.65 -13.97
C GLN A 330 16.09 24.83 -13.79
N GLN A 331 15.57 26.03 -14.10
CA GLN A 331 14.14 26.35 -14.03
C GLN A 331 13.31 25.45 -14.94
N SER A 332 13.73 25.25 -16.20
CA SER A 332 13.01 24.43 -17.18
C SER A 332 12.98 22.95 -16.81
N ARG A 333 13.90 22.48 -15.96
CA ARG A 333 13.93 21.10 -15.46
C ARG A 333 13.12 20.94 -14.16
N LEU A 334 13.14 21.94 -13.28
CA LEU A 334 12.58 21.83 -11.94
C LEU A 334 11.16 22.37 -11.80
N PHE A 335 10.85 23.52 -12.42
CA PHE A 335 9.54 24.15 -12.26
C PHE A 335 8.40 23.35 -12.88
N PRO A 336 8.57 22.66 -14.03
CA PRO A 336 7.54 21.73 -14.50
C PRO A 336 7.24 20.63 -13.49
N LEU A 337 8.26 20.08 -12.80
CA LEU A 337 8.04 19.05 -11.77
C LEU A 337 7.30 19.60 -10.55
N LEU A 338 7.59 20.85 -10.14
CA LEU A 338 6.83 21.52 -9.10
C LEU A 338 5.36 21.70 -9.50
N ALA A 339 5.10 22.16 -10.72
CA ALA A 339 3.74 22.28 -11.24
C ALA A 339 3.04 20.92 -11.31
N THR A 340 3.74 19.88 -11.77
CA THR A 340 3.21 18.52 -11.84
C THR A 340 2.87 17.95 -10.47
N ALA A 341 3.64 18.24 -9.41
CA ALA A 341 3.32 17.80 -8.06
C ALA A 341 1.95 18.32 -7.59
N TYR A 342 1.64 19.59 -7.87
CA TYR A 342 0.32 20.18 -7.59
C TYR A 342 -0.77 19.64 -8.51
N ALA A 343 -0.49 19.45 -9.80
CA ALA A 343 -1.44 18.84 -10.74
C ALA A 343 -1.84 17.43 -10.28
N TYR A 344 -0.87 16.63 -9.83
CA TYR A 344 -1.10 15.29 -9.29
C TYR A 344 -1.85 15.32 -7.97
N ARG A 345 -1.62 16.34 -7.14
CA ARG A 345 -2.37 16.53 -5.91
C ARG A 345 -3.86 16.76 -6.21
N PHE A 346 -4.18 17.68 -7.10
CA PHE A 346 -5.56 18.01 -7.45
C PHE A 346 -6.28 16.87 -8.19
N VAL A 347 -5.61 16.17 -9.12
CA VAL A 347 -6.24 15.01 -9.77
C VAL A 347 -6.46 13.85 -8.79
N GLY A 348 -5.63 13.71 -7.76
CA GLY A 348 -5.83 12.76 -6.67
C GLY A 348 -7.05 13.09 -5.80
N GLU A 349 -7.34 14.37 -5.58
CA GLU A 349 -8.57 14.83 -4.91
C GLU A 349 -9.82 14.56 -5.75
N TRP A 350 -9.74 14.84 -7.06
CA TRP A 350 -10.81 14.48 -7.99
C TRP A 350 -11.07 12.97 -8.02
N LEU A 351 -10.02 12.13 -8.00
CA LEU A 351 -10.19 10.68 -7.92
C LEU A 351 -10.84 10.21 -6.59
N ASN A 352 -10.66 10.95 -5.49
CA ASN A 352 -11.36 10.67 -4.24
C ASN A 352 -12.87 10.93 -4.37
N TRP A 353 -13.24 12.04 -5.01
CA TRP A 353 -14.63 12.29 -5.40
C TRP A 353 -15.17 11.18 -6.30
N LEU A 354 -14.43 10.78 -7.34
CA LEU A 354 -14.85 9.73 -8.27
C LEU A 354 -15.05 8.39 -7.55
N TYR A 355 -14.17 8.02 -6.62
CA TYR A 355 -14.34 6.82 -5.80
C TYR A 355 -15.64 6.87 -4.99
N THR A 356 -15.96 8.02 -4.40
CA THR A 356 -17.20 8.21 -3.64
C THR A 356 -18.43 8.09 -4.53
N ASP A 357 -18.45 8.77 -5.68
CA ASP A 357 -19.54 8.70 -6.67
C ASP A 357 -19.76 7.27 -7.17
N VAL A 358 -18.70 6.60 -7.61
CA VAL A 358 -18.76 5.21 -8.09
C VAL A 358 -19.25 4.27 -6.99
N THR A 359 -18.78 4.44 -5.75
CA THR A 359 -19.23 3.59 -4.63
C THR A 359 -20.73 3.76 -4.36
N GLN A 360 -21.24 5.00 -4.39
CA GLN A 360 -22.66 5.27 -4.20
C GLN A 360 -23.52 4.68 -5.33
N ARG A 361 -23.09 4.84 -6.59
CA ARG A 361 -23.76 4.25 -7.76
C ARG A 361 -23.77 2.72 -7.70
N LEU A 362 -22.64 2.12 -7.36
CA LEU A 362 -22.50 0.67 -7.20
C LEU A 362 -23.47 0.11 -6.14
N GLN A 363 -23.66 0.81 -5.02
CA GLN A 363 -24.64 0.43 -4.00
C GLN A 363 -26.09 0.51 -4.52
N ALA A 364 -26.37 1.43 -5.44
CA ALA A 364 -27.66 1.55 -6.11
C ALA A 364 -27.82 0.62 -7.34
N ASN A 365 -26.87 -0.31 -7.56
CA ASN A 365 -26.79 -1.16 -8.76
C ASN A 365 -26.71 -0.38 -10.09
N ASP A 366 -26.19 0.84 -10.07
CA ASP A 366 -25.84 1.61 -11.26
C ASP A 366 -24.39 1.35 -11.65
N PHE A 367 -24.19 0.73 -12.81
CA PHE A 367 -22.87 0.39 -13.37
C PHE A 367 -22.48 1.26 -14.57
N SER A 368 -23.29 2.26 -14.92
CA SER A 368 -23.15 3.03 -16.16
C SER A 368 -21.80 3.74 -16.30
N THR A 369 -21.26 4.26 -15.19
CA THR A 369 -19.97 4.98 -15.14
C THR A 369 -18.76 4.08 -14.88
N LEU A 370 -18.97 2.79 -14.61
CA LEU A 370 -17.89 1.87 -14.23
C LEU A 370 -16.81 1.70 -15.33
N PRO A 371 -17.14 1.60 -16.63
CA PRO A 371 -16.14 1.52 -17.68
C PRO A 371 -15.22 2.75 -17.72
N GLU A 372 -15.79 3.94 -17.60
CA GLU A 372 -15.05 5.21 -17.56
C GLU A 372 -14.17 5.28 -16.31
N ALA A 373 -14.74 5.02 -15.13
CA ALA A 373 -14.00 5.03 -13.87
C ALA A 373 -12.81 4.06 -13.90
N HIS A 374 -12.99 2.88 -14.49
CA HIS A 374 -11.91 1.92 -14.66
C HIS A 374 -10.80 2.45 -15.57
N ALA A 375 -11.16 3.02 -16.73
CA ALA A 375 -10.21 3.55 -17.69
C ALA A 375 -9.43 4.76 -17.11
N CYS A 376 -10.14 5.72 -16.51
CA CYS A 376 -9.56 6.91 -15.91
C CYS A 376 -8.59 6.56 -14.78
N THR A 377 -9.00 5.69 -13.84
CA THR A 377 -8.12 5.29 -12.73
C THR A 377 -6.90 4.50 -13.19
N ALA A 378 -7.04 3.64 -14.21
CA ALA A 378 -5.90 2.90 -14.77
C ALA A 378 -4.90 3.85 -15.46
N GLY A 379 -5.41 4.72 -16.34
CA GLY A 379 -4.61 5.68 -17.10
C GLY A 379 -3.88 6.67 -16.20
N LEU A 380 -4.59 7.26 -15.23
CA LEU A 380 -4.00 8.19 -14.27
C LEU A 380 -2.95 7.51 -13.39
N LYS A 381 -3.23 6.31 -12.88
CA LYS A 381 -2.22 5.53 -12.15
C LYS A 381 -0.96 5.35 -13.00
N SER A 382 -1.10 4.98 -14.27
CA SER A 382 0.05 4.76 -15.18
C SER A 382 0.82 6.06 -15.40
N LEU A 383 0.13 7.14 -15.75
CA LEU A 383 0.71 8.43 -16.08
C LEU A 383 1.50 9.02 -14.89
N THR A 384 0.86 9.09 -13.72
CA THR A 384 1.44 9.76 -12.55
C THR A 384 2.63 8.98 -11.98
N THR A 385 2.55 7.65 -11.96
CA THR A 385 3.67 6.81 -11.48
C THR A 385 4.85 6.83 -12.43
N SER A 386 4.63 6.80 -13.76
CA SER A 386 5.71 6.81 -14.74
C SER A 386 6.49 8.12 -14.77
N PHE A 387 5.82 9.25 -14.52
CA PHE A 387 6.47 10.57 -14.50
C PHE A 387 7.13 10.89 -13.16
N THR A 388 6.69 10.23 -12.07
CA THR A 388 7.25 10.43 -10.73
C THR A 388 8.48 9.55 -10.48
N ALA A 389 8.50 8.35 -11.06
CA ALA A 389 9.64 7.42 -11.01
C ALA A 389 10.82 7.95 -11.83
#